data_AF-A0A268TZQ3-F1
#
_entry.id   AF-A0A268TZQ3-F1
#
_cell.length_a   1.000
_cell.length_b   1.000
_cell.length_c   1.000
_cell.angle_alpha   90.00
_cell.angle_beta   90.00
_cell.angle_gamma   90.00
#
_symmetry.space_group_name_H-M   'P 1'
#
loop_
_entity.id
_entity.type
_entity.pdbx_description
1 polymer ?
#
loop_
_entity_poly.entity_id
_entity_poly.type
_entity_poly.pdbx_seq_one_letter_code
_entity_poly.pdbx_strand_id
1 'polypeptide(L)'
;MIKIDFNLPLEENIAYLLAKKPKISFNFDELKFQAHQRAFSVAKMMQIDLLADIQASLIKAQAKGEGFEQWQAGIVPRLQKQGWWGEKQITNPKTGEIKNIVIGSSRLKTIFETNMASAYAKGKKQAQFDPDNDAVYLRYVSLLYGNRRENHKVLHGIIKHRDDPFWKENYPPNGYNCQCRVFAYTREQLEQRGWSEHQGELPDIADKSFRGNILENQDKELDKIYLEKAKRIIGINEPSKLLKSLIFSDYQSILENRRRWKEIKGLYEDPSKDRSIVIAQTSDILSSFLQTQSKNILLSAYTIRKQKNKHPELGAFDYYLIAHMGNKPLYKFKDRDYSVVFVEKLGGRYRIVYKVTRDRNEIYVTSLVKYSRDDKDFEAQIRKLKSSKEEIDG
;
A
#
# COMPACT_ATOMS: atom_id res chain seq x y z
N MET A 1 -21.08 20.32 7.29
CA MET A 1 -20.06 19.98 8.32
C MET A 1 -19.64 18.53 8.10
N ILE A 2 -18.36 18.27 7.84
CA ILE A 2 -17.86 16.94 7.44
C ILE A 2 -17.49 16.16 8.71
N LYS A 3 -18.15 15.04 8.98
CA LYS A 3 -17.70 14.05 9.97
C LYS A 3 -16.79 13.06 9.25
N ILE A 4 -15.50 13.09 9.59
CA ILE A 4 -14.52 12.09 9.16
C ILE A 4 -14.56 10.96 10.18
N ASP A 5 -14.75 9.73 9.73
CA ASP A 5 -14.64 8.54 10.56
C ASP A 5 -13.21 7.98 10.46
N PHE A 6 -12.49 8.02 11.59
CA PHE A 6 -11.07 7.70 11.70
C PHE A 6 -10.79 6.19 11.66
N ASN A 7 -11.82 5.36 11.55
CA ASN A 7 -11.72 3.89 11.46
C ASN A 7 -11.82 3.34 10.02
N LEU A 8 -11.88 4.21 9.00
CA LEU A 8 -11.98 3.79 7.60
C LEU A 8 -10.61 3.60 6.94
N PRO A 9 -10.44 2.61 6.04
CA PRO A 9 -9.19 2.31 5.38
C PRO A 9 -8.86 3.42 4.37
N LEU A 10 -7.61 3.46 3.92
CA LEU A 10 -7.08 4.56 3.10
C LEU A 10 -7.91 4.80 1.82
N GLU A 11 -8.48 3.74 1.25
CA GLU A 11 -9.24 3.77 0.01
C GLU A 11 -10.62 4.41 0.18
N GLU A 12 -11.20 4.37 1.37
CA GLU A 12 -12.52 4.96 1.66
C GLU A 12 -12.45 6.45 1.90
N ASN A 13 -11.38 6.92 2.53
CA ASN A 13 -11.11 8.35 2.60
C ASN A 13 -10.83 8.93 1.20
N ILE A 14 -10.15 8.17 0.34
CA ILE A 14 -9.92 8.54 -1.06
C ILE A 14 -11.24 8.50 -1.86
N ALA A 15 -12.05 7.45 -1.72
CA ALA A 15 -13.34 7.32 -2.39
C ALA A 15 -14.37 8.38 -1.95
N TYR A 16 -14.40 8.72 -0.66
CA TYR A 16 -15.26 9.76 -0.08
C TYR A 16 -14.90 11.16 -0.58
N LEU A 17 -13.60 11.43 -0.80
CA LEU A 17 -13.13 12.67 -1.42
C LEU A 17 -13.44 12.72 -2.93
N LEU A 18 -13.38 11.58 -3.62
CA LEU A 18 -13.62 11.47 -5.08
C LEU A 18 -15.11 11.44 -5.46
N ALA A 19 -16.00 11.00 -4.57
CA ALA A 19 -17.45 10.96 -4.81
C ALA A 19 -18.11 12.35 -4.95
N LYS A 20 -17.39 13.43 -4.62
CA LYS A 20 -17.99 14.77 -4.53
C LYS A 20 -17.87 15.71 -5.73
N LYS A 21 -17.09 15.43 -6.78
CA LYS A 21 -17.22 16.10 -8.10
C LYS A 21 -16.62 15.25 -9.25
N PRO A 22 -17.43 14.74 -10.19
CA PRO A 22 -16.97 13.96 -11.33
C PRO A 22 -16.76 14.90 -12.53
N LYS A 23 -15.52 15.08 -12.99
CA LYS A 23 -15.17 15.25 -14.41
C LYS A 23 -13.65 15.43 -14.59
N ILE A 24 -13.14 14.82 -15.66
CA ILE A 24 -11.79 14.90 -16.26
C ILE A 24 -10.89 13.68 -15.94
N SER A 25 -10.17 13.22 -16.97
CA SER A 25 -9.75 11.85 -17.24
C SER A 25 -8.49 11.40 -16.49
N PHE A 26 -8.63 11.00 -15.23
CA PHE A 26 -7.56 10.25 -14.57
C PHE A 26 -7.50 8.82 -15.12
N ASN A 27 -6.30 8.31 -15.46
CA ASN A 27 -6.07 6.86 -15.46
C ASN A 27 -5.91 6.42 -13.99
N PHE A 28 -7.02 6.40 -13.26
CA PHE A 28 -7.07 6.12 -11.82
C PHE A 28 -6.35 4.83 -11.43
N ASP A 29 -6.32 3.84 -12.32
CA ASP A 29 -5.68 2.57 -12.03
C ASP A 29 -4.15 2.66 -12.06
N GLU A 30 -3.58 3.52 -12.91
CA GLU A 30 -2.15 3.79 -12.93
C GLU A 30 -1.69 4.49 -11.63
N LEU A 31 -2.46 5.47 -11.15
CA LEU A 31 -2.18 6.14 -9.88
C LEU A 31 -2.22 5.17 -8.70
N LYS A 32 -3.25 4.31 -8.63
CA LYS A 32 -3.37 3.27 -7.59
C LYS A 32 -2.22 2.26 -7.66
N PHE A 33 -1.83 1.83 -8.86
CA PHE A 33 -0.71 0.92 -9.05
C PHE A 33 0.62 1.54 -8.62
N GLN A 34 0.90 2.78 -9.01
CA GLN A 34 2.12 3.48 -8.63
C GLN A 34 2.19 3.72 -7.12
N ALA A 35 1.07 4.12 -6.49
CA ALA A 35 0.99 4.27 -5.05
C ALA A 35 1.23 2.93 -4.33
N HIS A 36 0.66 1.83 -4.83
CA HIS A 36 0.85 0.48 -4.29
C HIS A 36 2.29 -0.03 -4.47
N GLN A 37 2.87 0.09 -5.67
CA GLN A 37 4.26 -0.26 -5.98
C GLN A 37 5.23 0.54 -5.12
N ARG A 38 4.95 1.81 -4.89
CA ARG A 38 5.86 2.69 -4.18
C ARG A 38 5.73 2.55 -2.67
N ALA A 39 4.54 2.27 -2.15
CA ALA A 39 4.39 1.79 -0.78
C ALA A 39 5.15 0.46 -0.60
N PHE A 40 5.02 -0.46 -1.55
CA PHE A 40 5.78 -1.72 -1.57
C PHE A 40 7.30 -1.47 -1.61
N SER A 41 7.81 -0.60 -2.49
CA SER A 41 9.24 -0.28 -2.63
C SER A 41 9.80 0.55 -1.47
N VAL A 42 9.08 1.53 -0.93
CA VAL A 42 9.52 2.32 0.23
C VAL A 42 9.50 1.47 1.49
N ALA A 43 8.41 0.72 1.69
CA ALA A 43 8.37 -0.31 2.71
C ALA A 43 9.52 -1.29 2.50
N LYS A 44 9.99 -1.46 1.23
CA LYS A 44 11.18 -2.21 0.79
C LYS A 44 12.57 -1.58 0.90
N MET A 45 12.70 -0.27 1.05
CA MET A 45 13.98 0.43 1.22
C MET A 45 14.32 0.71 2.68
N MET A 46 13.30 0.87 3.52
CA MET A 46 13.40 1.00 4.98
C MET A 46 13.78 -0.33 5.67
N GLN A 47 13.86 -1.40 4.87
CA GLN A 47 14.10 -2.81 5.20
C GLN A 47 15.54 -3.19 5.50
N ILE A 48 16.50 -2.48 4.92
CA ILE A 48 17.89 -2.94 4.95
C ILE A 48 18.61 -2.56 6.25
N ASP A 49 18.05 -1.63 7.01
CA ASP A 49 18.60 -1.18 8.30
C ASP A 49 17.87 -1.83 9.50
N LEU A 50 16.95 -2.79 9.25
CA LEU A 50 16.10 -3.43 10.25
C LEU A 50 15.99 -4.95 9.99
N LEU A 51 15.70 -5.74 11.02
CA LEU A 51 15.36 -7.16 10.87
C LEU A 51 14.29 -7.38 9.81
N ALA A 52 14.58 -8.21 8.81
CA ALA A 52 13.65 -8.59 7.73
C ALA A 52 12.27 -9.02 8.24
N ASP A 53 12.18 -9.63 9.42
CA ASP A 53 10.91 -10.01 10.06
C ASP A 53 10.04 -8.83 10.48
N ILE A 54 10.65 -7.75 10.99
CA ILE A 54 9.93 -6.54 11.38
C ILE A 54 9.32 -5.91 10.13
N GLN A 55 10.04 -5.85 9.03
CA GLN A 55 9.51 -5.22 7.82
C GLN A 55 8.37 -6.02 7.17
N ALA A 56 8.46 -7.35 7.14
CA ALA A 56 7.42 -8.20 6.57
C ALA A 56 6.14 -8.06 7.39
N SER A 57 6.29 -7.92 8.71
CA SER A 57 5.16 -7.66 9.60
C SER A 57 4.56 -6.26 9.40
N LEU A 58 5.34 -5.22 9.08
CA LEU A 58 4.83 -3.87 8.79
C LEU A 58 4.04 -3.81 7.47
N ILE A 59 4.53 -4.44 6.40
CA ILE A 59 3.80 -4.52 5.12
C ILE A 59 2.48 -5.25 5.33
N LYS A 60 2.51 -6.36 6.07
CA LYS A 60 1.32 -7.12 6.42
C LYS A 60 0.34 -6.27 7.24
N ALA A 61 0.83 -5.53 8.23
CA ALA A 61 0.00 -4.67 9.06
C ALA A 61 -0.66 -3.57 8.23
N GLN A 62 0.10 -2.89 7.38
CA GLN A 62 -0.43 -1.87 6.48
C GLN A 62 -1.49 -2.44 5.53
N ALA A 63 -1.21 -3.59 4.91
CA ALA A 63 -2.13 -4.23 3.96
C ALA A 63 -3.45 -4.70 4.60
N LYS A 64 -3.48 -4.82 5.92
CA LYS A 64 -4.63 -5.27 6.72
C LYS A 64 -5.26 -4.17 7.57
N GLY A 65 -4.67 -2.98 7.62
CA GLY A 65 -5.07 -1.93 8.57
C GLY A 65 -4.87 -2.32 10.05
N GLU A 66 -3.90 -3.19 10.36
CA GLU A 66 -3.60 -3.56 11.75
C GLU A 66 -3.07 -2.35 12.52
N GLY A 67 -3.60 -2.11 13.72
CA GLY A 67 -3.08 -1.09 14.65
C GLY A 67 -1.77 -1.50 15.33
N PHE A 68 -1.13 -0.57 16.03
CA PHE A 68 0.18 -0.80 16.66
C PHE A 68 0.15 -1.96 17.66
N GLU A 69 -0.86 -2.05 18.51
CA GLU A 69 -0.99 -3.08 19.54
C GLU A 69 -1.10 -4.48 18.92
N GLN A 70 -1.89 -4.60 17.85
CA GLN A 70 -2.08 -5.85 17.11
C GLN A 70 -0.80 -6.27 16.40
N TRP A 71 -0.12 -5.32 15.75
CA TRP A 71 1.15 -5.57 15.10
C TRP A 71 2.24 -5.98 16.09
N GLN A 72 2.34 -5.27 17.23
CA GLN A 72 3.29 -5.57 18.30
C GLN A 72 3.09 -7.00 18.83
N ALA A 73 1.85 -7.38 19.14
CA ALA A 73 1.53 -8.72 19.61
C ALA A 73 1.95 -9.81 18.62
N GLY A 74 1.91 -9.51 17.32
CA GLY A 74 2.33 -10.44 16.26
C GLY A 74 3.84 -10.56 16.06
N ILE A 75 4.60 -9.47 16.27
CA ILE A 75 6.04 -9.44 15.96
C ILE A 75 6.93 -9.74 17.18
N VAL A 76 6.50 -9.40 18.40
CA VAL A 76 7.29 -9.60 19.63
C VAL A 76 7.71 -11.06 19.84
N PRO A 77 6.81 -12.07 19.71
CA PRO A 77 7.21 -13.47 19.89
C PRO A 77 8.30 -13.93 18.91
N ARG A 78 8.29 -13.38 17.68
CA ARG A 78 9.31 -13.69 16.66
C ARG A 78 10.65 -13.07 17.03
N LEU A 79 10.64 -11.81 17.47
CA LEU A 79 11.85 -11.12 17.92
C LEU A 79 12.47 -11.76 19.16
N GLN A 80 11.64 -12.27 20.07
CA GLN A 80 12.12 -13.05 21.21
C GLN A 80 12.76 -14.37 20.76
N LYS A 81 12.09 -15.14 19.91
CA LYS A 81 12.61 -16.42 19.38
C LYS A 81 13.94 -16.26 18.65
N GLN A 82 14.14 -15.14 17.95
CA GLN A 82 15.37 -14.86 17.21
C GLN A 82 16.44 -14.14 18.04
N GLY A 83 16.20 -13.93 19.33
CA GLY A 83 17.16 -13.29 20.23
C GLY A 83 17.38 -11.82 19.94
N TRP A 84 16.42 -11.13 19.31
CA TRP A 84 16.51 -9.69 19.01
C TRP A 84 15.78 -8.81 20.02
N TRP A 85 14.80 -9.34 20.75
CA TRP A 85 14.13 -8.59 21.80
C TRP A 85 15.07 -8.26 22.98
N GLY A 86 14.92 -7.08 23.57
CA GLY A 86 15.73 -6.61 24.69
C GLY A 86 17.00 -5.86 24.28
N GLU A 87 18.02 -5.89 25.13
CA GLU A 87 19.29 -5.19 24.90
C GLU A 87 20.13 -5.86 23.81
N LYS A 88 20.68 -5.04 22.90
CA LYS A 88 21.59 -5.46 21.83
C LYS A 88 22.77 -4.52 21.74
N GLN A 89 23.95 -5.10 21.53
CA GLN A 89 25.14 -4.36 21.13
C GLN A 89 25.23 -4.32 19.61
N ILE A 90 25.32 -3.12 19.05
CA ILE A 90 25.58 -2.90 17.63
C ILE A 90 26.92 -2.20 17.50
N THR A 91 27.81 -2.80 16.73
CA THR A 91 29.09 -2.19 16.36
C THR A 91 28.92 -1.42 15.05
N ASN A 92 29.31 -0.15 15.03
CA ASN A 92 29.37 0.62 13.80
C ASN A 92 30.51 0.08 12.92
N PRO A 93 30.22 -0.49 11.74
CA PRO A 93 31.24 -1.15 10.92
C PRO A 93 32.28 -0.17 10.33
N LYS A 94 31.99 1.14 10.35
CA LYS A 94 32.91 2.16 9.84
C LYS A 94 33.79 2.79 10.92
N THR A 95 33.33 2.83 12.16
CA THR A 95 34.02 3.53 13.26
C THR A 95 34.46 2.60 14.39
N GLY A 96 34.00 1.34 14.40
CA GLY A 96 34.25 0.39 15.50
C GLY A 96 33.48 0.70 16.79
N GLU A 97 32.70 1.78 16.82
CA GLU A 97 31.96 2.22 18.01
C GLU A 97 30.84 1.23 18.37
N ILE A 98 30.86 0.74 19.61
CA ILE A 98 29.82 -0.17 20.15
C ILE A 98 28.72 0.67 20.79
N LYS A 99 27.48 0.50 20.34
CA LYS A 99 26.29 1.11 20.93
C LYS A 99 25.35 0.05 21.48
N ASN A 100 24.94 0.24 22.73
CA ASN A 100 23.84 -0.50 23.32
C ASN A 100 22.52 0.10 22.81
N ILE A 101 21.67 -0.74 22.24
CA ILE A 101 20.30 -0.39 21.87
C ILE A 101 19.31 -1.30 22.58
N VAL A 102 18.12 -0.79 22.88
CA VAL A 102 17.02 -1.60 23.40
C VAL A 102 15.98 -1.78 22.30
N ILE A 103 15.69 -3.03 21.95
CA ILE A 103 14.57 -3.40 21.09
C ILE A 103 13.40 -3.76 22.01
N GLY A 104 12.57 -2.75 22.27
CA GLY A 104 11.37 -2.84 23.11
C GLY A 104 10.17 -2.16 22.47
N SER A 105 9.03 -2.17 23.18
CA SER A 105 7.74 -1.64 22.68
C SER A 105 7.84 -0.20 22.17
N SER A 106 8.52 0.70 22.89
CA SER A 106 8.71 2.11 22.47
C SER A 106 9.43 2.25 21.13
N ARG A 107 10.49 1.45 20.91
CA ARG A 107 11.22 1.44 19.64
C ARG A 107 10.36 0.87 18.51
N LEU A 108 9.64 -0.22 18.78
CA LEU A 108 8.70 -0.78 17.82
C LEU A 108 7.59 0.21 17.46
N LYS A 109 7.07 0.98 18.42
CA LYS A 109 6.06 2.02 18.19
C LYS A 109 6.57 3.09 17.24
N THR A 110 7.76 3.61 17.50
CA THR A 110 8.40 4.61 16.65
C THR A 110 8.60 4.09 15.23
N ILE A 111 9.05 2.84 15.09
CA ILE A 111 9.20 2.18 13.79
C ILE A 111 7.85 2.10 13.08
N PHE A 112 6.82 1.58 13.75
CA PHE A 112 5.49 1.41 13.18
C PHE A 112 4.89 2.74 12.73
N GLU A 113 4.78 3.69 13.65
CA GLU A 113 4.13 4.98 13.41
C GLU A 113 4.84 5.78 12.31
N THR A 114 6.18 5.77 12.30
CA THR A 114 6.96 6.48 11.28
C THR A 114 6.75 5.85 9.90
N ASN A 115 6.78 4.52 9.79
CA ASN A 115 6.56 3.85 8.51
C ASN A 115 5.14 4.09 7.97
N MET A 116 4.13 3.96 8.84
CA MET A 116 2.73 4.19 8.46
C MET A 116 2.48 5.64 8.04
N ALA A 117 3.02 6.61 8.80
CA ALA A 117 2.87 8.03 8.50
C ALA A 117 3.55 8.42 7.17
N SER A 118 4.74 7.89 6.89
CA SER A 118 5.46 8.12 5.63
C SER A 118 4.70 7.56 4.42
N ALA A 119 4.17 6.34 4.53
CA ALA A 119 3.38 5.73 3.47
C ALA A 119 2.10 6.55 3.18
N TYR A 120 1.40 6.98 4.23
CA TYR A 120 0.22 7.82 4.11
C TYR A 120 0.52 9.18 3.47
N ALA A 121 1.54 9.88 3.96
CA ALA A 121 1.93 11.19 3.49
C ALA A 121 2.26 11.19 1.99
N LYS A 122 2.87 10.12 1.51
CA LYS A 122 3.24 9.95 0.12
C LYS A 122 2.04 9.79 -0.81
N GLY A 123 1.09 8.92 -0.46
CA GLY A 123 -0.15 8.78 -1.22
C GLY A 123 -0.93 10.10 -1.27
N LYS A 124 -0.95 10.81 -0.14
CA LYS A 124 -1.55 12.14 -0.06
C LYS A 124 -0.82 13.16 -0.95
N LYS A 125 0.51 13.20 -0.91
CA LYS A 125 1.32 14.11 -1.73
C LYS A 125 1.08 13.85 -3.21
N GLN A 126 1.04 12.58 -3.63
CA GLN A 126 0.79 12.23 -5.02
C GLN A 126 -0.56 12.76 -5.51
N ALA A 127 -1.63 12.63 -4.72
CA ALA A 127 -2.93 13.19 -5.07
C ALA A 127 -2.92 14.74 -5.10
N GLN A 128 -2.15 15.38 -4.22
CA GLN A 128 -2.06 16.84 -4.12
C GLN A 128 -1.24 17.48 -5.25
N PHE A 129 -0.24 16.76 -5.75
CA PHE A 129 0.68 17.21 -6.80
C PHE A 129 0.27 16.71 -8.19
N ASP A 130 -0.85 16.01 -8.29
CA ASP A 130 -1.41 15.58 -9.57
C ASP A 130 -1.68 16.84 -10.44
N PRO A 131 -1.14 16.95 -11.66
CA PRO A 131 -1.34 18.10 -12.52
C PRO A 131 -2.81 18.51 -12.69
N ASP A 132 -3.72 17.53 -12.69
CA ASP A 132 -5.16 17.71 -12.88
C ASP A 132 -5.90 18.13 -11.60
N ASN A 133 -5.21 18.20 -10.45
CA ASN A 133 -5.79 18.67 -9.20
C ASN A 133 -5.85 20.21 -9.17
N ASP A 134 -7.06 20.76 -9.12
CA ASP A 134 -7.37 22.19 -9.04
C ASP A 134 -7.10 22.80 -7.64
N ALA A 135 -6.99 21.95 -6.62
CA ALA A 135 -6.65 22.34 -5.25
C ALA A 135 -5.14 22.54 -5.08
N VAL A 136 -4.60 23.52 -5.82
CA VAL A 136 -3.16 23.78 -5.92
C VAL A 136 -2.54 24.48 -4.71
N TYR A 137 -3.34 24.95 -3.75
CA TYR A 137 -2.82 25.62 -2.55
C TYR A 137 -2.74 24.66 -1.37
N LEU A 138 -1.52 24.41 -0.93
CA LEU A 138 -1.23 23.45 0.13
C LEU A 138 -1.09 24.18 1.46
N ARG A 139 -1.92 23.83 2.45
CA ARG A 139 -1.87 24.32 3.82
C ARG A 139 -1.15 23.33 4.72
N TYR A 140 -0.07 23.76 5.35
CA TYR A 140 0.62 22.99 6.38
C TYR A 140 -0.17 23.06 7.69
N VAL A 141 -0.36 21.90 8.32
CA VAL A 141 -1.09 21.76 9.59
C VAL A 141 -0.20 20.99 10.54
N SER A 142 0.50 21.74 11.39
CA SER A 142 1.14 21.16 12.56
C SER A 142 0.09 20.84 13.61
N LEU A 143 0.38 19.86 14.43
CA LEU A 143 -0.48 19.49 15.55
C LEU A 143 -0.05 20.40 16.73
N LEU A 144 -0.98 21.11 17.38
CA LEU A 144 -0.62 22.21 18.32
C LEU A 144 -0.56 21.84 19.83
N TYR A 145 -1.08 20.68 20.24
CA TYR A 145 -1.11 20.18 21.63
C TYR A 145 0.01 19.18 22.03
N GLY A 146 0.28 18.91 23.30
CA GLY A 146 1.25 17.89 23.74
C GLY A 146 2.74 18.20 23.46
N ASN A 147 3.64 17.23 23.73
CA ASN A 147 5.10 17.41 23.62
C ASN A 147 5.54 17.44 22.15
N ARG A 148 5.76 18.62 21.58
CA ARG A 148 5.98 18.81 20.13
C ARG A 148 7.10 19.79 19.83
N ARG A 149 7.73 19.55 18.68
CA ARG A 149 8.85 20.35 18.18
C ARG A 149 8.37 21.76 17.83
N GLU A 150 8.89 22.76 18.54
CA GLU A 150 8.49 24.17 18.40
C GLU A 150 8.68 24.68 16.97
N ASN A 151 9.77 24.25 16.32
CA ASN A 151 10.07 24.57 14.94
C ASN A 151 9.00 24.12 13.94
N HIS A 152 8.12 23.15 14.26
CA HIS A 152 7.02 22.77 13.36
C HIS A 152 5.80 23.68 13.51
N LYS A 153 5.64 24.37 14.65
CA LYS A 153 4.47 25.21 14.92
C LYS A 153 4.47 26.47 14.06
N VAL A 154 5.64 27.00 13.73
CA VAL A 154 5.81 28.18 12.87
C VAL A 154 5.21 27.97 11.47
N LEU A 155 5.07 26.72 11.04
CA LEU A 155 4.45 26.36 9.77
C LEU A 155 2.94 26.13 9.87
N HIS A 156 2.34 26.19 11.07
CA HIS A 156 0.92 25.97 11.22
C HIS A 156 0.12 27.01 10.44
N GLY A 157 -0.72 26.55 9.54
CA GLY A 157 -1.59 27.40 8.75
C GLY A 157 -0.90 28.14 7.61
N ILE A 158 0.40 27.93 7.41
CA ILE A 158 1.11 28.41 6.22
C ILE A 158 0.52 27.75 4.99
N ILE A 159 0.27 28.56 3.96
CA ILE A 159 -0.28 28.15 2.68
C ILE A 159 0.68 28.55 1.58
N LYS A 160 1.08 27.61 0.73
CA LYS A 160 1.90 27.86 -0.46
C LYS A 160 1.34 27.11 -1.65
N HIS A 161 1.56 27.62 -2.86
CA HIS A 161 1.29 26.88 -4.07
C HIS A 161 2.02 25.52 -4.07
N ARG A 162 1.42 24.48 -4.68
CA ARG A 162 1.98 23.12 -4.73
C ARG A 162 3.37 23.08 -5.36
N ASP A 163 3.63 23.96 -6.32
CA ASP A 163 4.90 24.02 -7.05
C ASP A 163 6.01 24.76 -6.29
N ASP A 164 5.71 25.33 -5.11
CA ASP A 164 6.71 25.99 -4.29
C ASP A 164 7.80 24.98 -3.84
N PRO A 165 9.10 25.29 -4.04
CA PRO A 165 10.21 24.42 -3.66
C PRO A 165 10.20 24.00 -2.18
N PHE A 166 9.57 24.77 -1.29
CA PHE A 166 9.38 24.42 0.11
C PHE A 166 8.86 22.99 0.30
N TRP A 167 7.93 22.55 -0.55
CA TRP A 167 7.34 21.21 -0.45
C TRP A 167 8.25 20.08 -0.88
N LYS A 168 9.40 20.37 -1.51
CA LYS A 168 10.41 19.35 -1.77
C LYS A 168 11.05 18.91 -0.46
N GLU A 169 11.38 19.86 0.40
CA GLU A 169 12.14 19.59 1.62
C GLU A 169 11.27 19.43 2.87
N ASN A 170 10.12 20.11 2.93
CA ASN A 170 9.35 20.26 4.18
C ASN A 170 7.95 19.63 4.14
N TYR A 171 7.67 18.80 3.13
CA TYR A 171 6.41 18.06 3.11
C TYR A 171 6.47 16.91 4.14
N PRO A 172 5.57 16.88 5.14
CA PRO A 172 5.67 15.94 6.25
C PRO A 172 5.51 14.48 5.80
N PRO A 173 6.08 13.50 6.53
CA PRO A 173 6.70 13.65 7.85
C PRO A 173 8.10 14.24 7.79
N ASN A 174 8.35 15.22 8.67
CA ASN A 174 9.62 15.97 8.76
C ASN A 174 10.57 15.42 9.84
N GLY A 175 10.29 14.22 10.37
CA GLY A 175 11.03 13.60 11.46
C GLY A 175 10.29 12.40 12.04
N TYR A 176 10.97 11.64 12.90
CA TYR A 176 10.35 10.52 13.62
C TYR A 176 9.14 11.00 14.44
N ASN A 177 8.07 10.20 14.45
CA ASN A 177 6.80 10.52 15.13
C ASN A 177 6.17 11.87 14.69
N CYS A 178 6.45 12.33 13.46
CA CYS A 178 5.83 13.55 12.95
C CYS A 178 4.34 13.34 12.65
N GLN A 179 3.50 14.12 13.33
CA GLN A 179 2.04 14.09 13.17
C GLN A 179 1.50 15.25 12.33
N CYS A 180 2.39 16.05 11.70
CA CYS A 180 1.98 17.15 10.84
C CYS A 180 1.33 16.63 9.55
N ARG A 181 0.49 17.45 8.94
CA ARG A 181 -0.30 17.11 7.75
C ARG A 181 -0.30 18.28 6.77
N VAL A 182 -0.57 17.97 5.50
CA VAL A 182 -0.81 18.98 4.46
C VAL A 182 -2.20 18.78 3.89
N PHE A 183 -2.93 19.85 3.66
CA PHE A 183 -4.26 19.83 3.04
C PHE A 183 -4.24 20.71 1.79
N ALA A 184 -4.94 20.27 0.75
CA ALA A 184 -5.02 20.98 -0.53
C ALA A 184 -6.32 21.78 -0.59
N TYR A 185 -6.26 22.99 -1.15
CA TYR A 185 -7.36 23.91 -1.32
C TYR A 185 -7.34 24.58 -2.69
N THR A 186 -8.51 24.87 -3.25
CA THR A 186 -8.65 25.71 -4.45
C THR A 186 -8.55 27.20 -4.08
N ARG A 187 -8.41 28.07 -5.08
CA ARG A 187 -8.42 29.53 -4.89
C ARG A 187 -9.71 29.99 -4.20
N GLU A 188 -10.88 29.54 -4.67
CA GLU A 188 -12.16 29.98 -4.08
C GLU A 188 -12.30 29.51 -2.63
N GLN A 189 -11.75 28.34 -2.30
CA GLN A 189 -11.76 27.83 -0.93
C GLN A 189 -10.91 28.64 0.03
N LEU A 190 -9.81 29.25 -0.44
CA LEU A 190 -9.02 30.19 0.33
C LEU A 190 -9.81 31.47 0.59
N GLU A 191 -10.40 32.05 -0.46
CA GLU A 191 -11.18 33.30 -0.39
C GLU A 191 -12.37 33.17 0.57
N GLN A 192 -13.13 32.08 0.46
CA GLN A 192 -14.26 31.79 1.38
C GLN A 192 -13.83 31.67 2.85
N ARG A 193 -12.57 31.33 3.11
CA ARG A 193 -12.02 31.17 4.47
C ARG A 193 -11.25 32.39 4.95
N GLY A 194 -11.12 33.44 4.12
CA GLY A 194 -10.27 34.58 4.40
C GLY A 194 -8.79 34.22 4.53
N TRP A 195 -8.35 33.16 3.86
CA TRP A 195 -6.94 32.74 3.86
C TRP A 195 -6.21 33.27 2.63
N SER A 196 -4.93 33.60 2.82
CA SER A 196 -4.05 34.03 1.74
C SER A 196 -2.82 33.13 1.65
N GLU A 197 -2.24 33.07 0.45
CA GLU A 197 -0.93 32.45 0.26
C GLU A 197 0.16 33.23 1.01
N HIS A 198 1.06 32.50 1.67
CA HIS A 198 2.20 33.06 2.36
C HIS A 198 3.29 33.48 1.37
N GLN A 199 3.60 34.78 1.39
CA GLN A 199 4.70 35.37 0.65
C GLN A 199 5.92 35.46 1.56
N GLY A 200 7.02 34.81 1.17
CA GLY A 200 8.26 34.81 1.95
C GLY A 200 8.92 33.44 2.06
N GLU A 201 10.15 33.48 2.57
CA GLU A 201 10.93 32.31 2.92
C GLU A 201 10.45 31.70 4.23
N LEU A 202 10.54 30.39 4.32
CA LEU A 202 10.17 29.61 5.50
C LEU A 202 11.37 28.83 6.02
N PRO A 203 11.43 28.57 7.33
CA PRO A 203 12.50 27.74 7.87
C PRO A 203 12.40 26.30 7.35
N ASP A 204 13.54 25.70 7.09
CA ASP A 204 13.66 24.26 6.87
C ASP A 204 13.61 23.54 8.22
N ILE A 205 12.60 22.70 8.40
CA ILE A 205 12.30 22.00 9.65
C ILE A 205 12.53 20.49 9.55
N ALA A 206 12.81 19.97 8.35
CA ALA A 206 12.94 18.54 8.14
C ALA A 206 14.28 18.03 8.67
N ASP A 207 14.22 16.98 9.50
CA ASP A 207 15.38 16.20 9.90
C ASP A 207 16.12 15.69 8.64
N LYS A 208 17.45 15.59 8.68
CA LYS A 208 18.29 15.20 7.54
C LYS A 208 17.83 13.91 6.82
N SER A 209 17.28 12.94 7.55
CA SER A 209 16.79 11.66 7.01
C SER A 209 15.41 11.75 6.33
N PHE A 210 14.72 12.89 6.44
CA PHE A 210 13.37 13.13 5.94
C PHE A 210 13.31 14.23 4.87
N ARG A 211 14.47 14.82 4.52
CA ARG A 211 14.62 15.81 3.45
C ARG A 211 14.53 15.18 2.06
N GLY A 212 14.28 16.02 1.06
CA GLY A 212 14.17 15.65 -0.34
C GLY A 212 12.75 15.31 -0.79
N ASN A 213 12.51 15.49 -2.08
CA ASN A 213 11.18 15.38 -2.63
C ASN A 213 10.65 13.93 -2.57
N ILE A 214 9.69 13.71 -1.67
CA ILE A 214 8.99 12.42 -1.49
C ILE A 214 8.39 11.88 -2.81
N LEU A 215 8.20 12.72 -3.85
CA LEU A 215 7.76 12.32 -5.19
C LEU A 215 8.89 12.04 -6.20
N GLU A 216 10.03 12.74 -6.15
CA GLU A 216 11.19 12.43 -7.00
C GLU A 216 11.91 11.20 -6.46
N ASN A 217 11.73 10.08 -7.14
CA ASN A 217 12.57 8.88 -7.09
C ASN A 217 12.09 8.03 -8.27
N GLN A 218 12.57 8.38 -9.47
CA GLN A 218 12.39 7.56 -10.67
C GLN A 218 12.97 6.17 -10.39
N ASP A 219 12.33 5.13 -10.93
CA ASP A 219 12.62 3.71 -10.69
C ASP A 219 14.11 3.30 -10.81
N LYS A 220 14.94 4.09 -11.49
CA LYS A 220 16.39 3.88 -11.66
C LYS A 220 17.25 4.20 -10.42
N GLU A 221 16.87 5.22 -9.63
CA GLU A 221 17.61 5.55 -8.39
C GLU A 221 17.24 4.59 -7.25
N LEU A 222 16.01 4.08 -7.25
CA LEU A 222 15.58 2.96 -6.42
C LEU A 222 16.46 1.73 -6.65
N ASP A 223 16.66 1.33 -7.92
CA ASP A 223 17.52 0.21 -8.30
C ASP A 223 18.99 0.43 -7.88
N LYS A 224 19.51 1.66 -8.01
CA LYS A 224 20.84 2.03 -7.50
C LYS A 224 20.93 1.94 -5.97
N ILE A 225 19.92 2.41 -5.24
CA ILE A 225 19.89 2.32 -3.77
C ILE A 225 19.81 0.87 -3.31
N TYR A 226 19.03 0.01 -4.00
CA TYR A 226 19.05 -1.44 -3.77
C TYR A 226 20.42 -2.05 -4.02
N LEU A 227 21.06 -1.70 -5.13
CA LEU A 227 22.39 -2.19 -5.49
C LEU A 227 23.47 -1.72 -4.51
N GLU A 228 23.47 -0.46 -4.08
CA GLU A 228 24.41 0.07 -3.10
C GLU A 228 24.22 -0.53 -1.70
N LYS A 229 22.97 -0.72 -1.27
CA LYS A 229 22.66 -1.34 0.01
C LYS A 229 22.93 -2.86 0.01
N ALA A 230 22.70 -3.55 -1.11
CA ALA A 230 23.11 -4.94 -1.30
C ALA A 230 24.65 -5.08 -1.28
N LYS A 231 25.39 -4.15 -1.89
CA LYS A 231 26.87 -4.07 -1.81
C LYS A 231 27.37 -3.89 -0.38
N ARG A 232 26.70 -3.07 0.45
CA ARG A 232 27.02 -2.95 1.89
C ARG A 232 26.85 -4.25 2.66
N ILE A 233 25.82 -5.03 2.32
CA ILE A 233 25.59 -6.36 2.93
C ILE A 233 26.66 -7.35 2.47
N ILE A 234 27.10 -7.30 1.21
CA ILE A 234 28.19 -8.15 0.69
C ILE A 234 29.53 -7.85 1.40
N GLY A 235 29.73 -6.61 1.88
CA GLY A 235 30.89 -6.23 2.71
C GLY A 235 30.83 -6.71 4.17
N ILE A 236 29.76 -7.39 4.58
CA ILE A 236 29.69 -8.11 5.86
C ILE A 236 30.40 -9.45 5.64
N ASN A 237 31.40 -9.78 6.47
CA ASN A 237 31.99 -11.12 6.46
C ASN A 237 30.87 -12.14 6.76
N GLU A 238 30.58 -13.02 5.79
CA GLU A 238 29.53 -14.06 5.82
C GLU A 238 28.07 -13.53 5.99
N PRO A 239 27.49 -12.86 4.98
CA PRO A 239 26.06 -12.55 4.99
C PRO A 239 25.27 -13.87 4.90
N SER A 240 24.29 -14.05 5.78
CA SER A 240 23.52 -15.28 5.83
C SER A 240 22.88 -15.62 4.47
N LYS A 241 22.83 -16.91 4.13
CA LYS A 241 22.22 -17.43 2.90
C LYS A 241 20.77 -16.93 2.70
N LEU A 242 20.06 -16.73 3.80
CA LEU A 242 18.70 -16.18 3.84
C LEU A 242 18.62 -14.72 3.40
N LEU A 243 19.59 -13.88 3.78
CA LEU A 243 19.61 -12.47 3.40
C LEU A 243 19.85 -12.31 1.89
N LYS A 244 20.74 -13.14 1.32
CA LYS A 244 21.00 -13.18 -0.12
C LYS A 244 19.76 -13.63 -0.91
N SER A 245 19.04 -14.64 -0.43
CA SER A 245 17.83 -15.13 -1.11
C SER A 245 16.64 -14.17 -1.00
N LEU A 246 16.49 -13.46 0.13
CA LEU A 246 15.42 -12.47 0.34
C LEU A 246 15.57 -11.26 -0.59
N ILE A 247 16.77 -10.68 -0.71
CA ILE A 247 17.02 -9.54 -1.63
C ILE A 247 16.72 -9.94 -3.08
N PHE A 248 17.17 -11.13 -3.49
CA PHE A 248 16.91 -11.65 -4.83
C PHE A 248 15.41 -11.89 -5.05
N SER A 249 14.73 -12.54 -4.11
CA SER A 249 13.28 -12.77 -4.15
C SER A 249 12.48 -11.46 -4.19
N ASP A 250 12.92 -10.45 -3.44
CA ASP A 250 12.28 -9.15 -3.38
C ASP A 250 12.38 -8.38 -4.69
N TYR A 251 13.54 -8.44 -5.34
CA TYR A 251 13.76 -7.85 -6.66
C TYR A 251 12.93 -8.57 -7.73
N GLN A 252 12.93 -9.90 -7.73
CA GLN A 252 12.10 -10.69 -8.65
C GLN A 252 10.61 -10.38 -8.48
N SER A 253 10.14 -10.22 -7.24
CA SER A 253 8.75 -9.84 -6.95
C SER A 253 8.37 -8.45 -7.49
N ILE A 254 9.29 -7.48 -7.44
CA ILE A 254 9.08 -6.14 -8.00
C ILE A 254 8.95 -6.22 -9.52
N LEU A 255 9.88 -6.92 -10.18
CA LEU A 255 9.84 -7.13 -11.63
C LEU A 255 8.57 -7.84 -12.07
N GLU A 256 8.16 -8.87 -11.34
CA GLU A 256 6.94 -9.62 -11.64
C GLU A 256 5.68 -8.77 -11.46
N ASN A 257 5.58 -7.96 -10.40
CA ASN A 257 4.46 -7.05 -10.19
C ASN A 257 4.37 -5.99 -11.31
N ARG A 258 5.51 -5.47 -11.79
CA ARG A 258 5.56 -4.53 -12.93
C ARG A 258 5.13 -5.19 -14.23
N ARG A 259 5.63 -6.40 -14.51
CA ARG A 259 5.23 -7.19 -15.68
C ARG A 259 3.73 -7.46 -15.69
N ARG A 260 3.21 -7.97 -14.57
CA ARG A 260 1.79 -8.31 -14.39
C ARG A 260 0.89 -7.10 -14.59
N TRP A 261 1.26 -5.95 -14.03
CA TRP A 261 0.53 -4.70 -14.26
C TRP A 261 0.44 -4.34 -15.74
N LYS A 262 1.57 -4.37 -16.45
CA LYS A 262 1.61 -4.09 -17.90
C LYS A 262 0.70 -5.03 -18.68
N GLU A 263 0.71 -6.33 -18.34
CA GLU A 263 -0.14 -7.33 -18.99
C GLU A 263 -1.63 -7.10 -18.70
N ILE A 264 -2.01 -6.86 -17.44
CA ILE A 264 -3.40 -6.63 -17.02
C ILE A 264 -3.94 -5.35 -17.62
N LYS A 265 -3.19 -4.25 -17.52
CA LYS A 265 -3.57 -2.95 -18.10
C LYS A 265 -3.81 -3.08 -19.60
N GLY A 266 -2.86 -3.68 -20.32
CA GLY A 266 -2.99 -3.89 -21.77
C GLY A 266 -4.19 -4.77 -22.14
N LEU A 267 -4.51 -5.81 -21.35
CA LEU A 267 -5.71 -6.62 -21.56
C LEU A 267 -7.00 -5.86 -21.24
N TYR A 268 -7.00 -4.99 -20.23
CA TYR A 268 -8.17 -4.21 -19.82
C TYR A 268 -8.51 -3.07 -20.80
N GLU A 269 -7.48 -2.42 -21.35
CA GLU A 269 -7.60 -1.34 -22.34
C GLU A 269 -8.01 -1.87 -23.71
N ASP A 270 -7.38 -2.96 -24.18
CA ASP A 270 -7.70 -3.62 -25.44
C ASP A 270 -8.01 -5.12 -25.27
N PRO A 271 -9.26 -5.46 -24.90
CA PRO A 271 -9.69 -6.85 -24.79
C PRO A 271 -10.16 -7.41 -26.14
N SER A 272 -9.83 -6.81 -27.29
CA SER A 272 -10.28 -7.31 -28.61
C SER A 272 -9.61 -8.62 -29.00
N LYS A 273 -8.35 -8.81 -28.60
CA LYS A 273 -7.58 -10.02 -28.88
C LYS A 273 -7.95 -11.11 -27.89
N ASP A 274 -8.48 -12.23 -28.38
CA ASP A 274 -8.88 -13.35 -27.53
C ASP A 274 -7.65 -14.09 -26.99
N ARG A 275 -7.17 -13.61 -25.82
CA ARG A 275 -6.02 -14.15 -25.11
C ARG A 275 -6.28 -14.23 -23.62
N SER A 276 -5.51 -15.07 -22.94
CA SER A 276 -5.46 -15.16 -21.48
C SER A 276 -4.09 -14.74 -20.97
N ILE A 277 -4.05 -14.09 -19.82
CA ILE A 277 -2.82 -13.69 -19.13
C ILE A 277 -2.78 -14.28 -17.73
N VAL A 278 -1.58 -14.46 -17.18
CA VAL A 278 -1.40 -14.88 -15.78
C VAL A 278 -1.53 -13.65 -14.88
N ILE A 279 -2.54 -13.64 -14.00
CA ILE A 279 -2.81 -12.52 -13.10
C ILE A 279 -2.45 -12.80 -11.65
N ALA A 280 -2.21 -14.05 -11.27
CA ALA A 280 -1.76 -14.41 -9.94
C ALA A 280 -1.13 -15.80 -9.92
N GLN A 281 -0.25 -16.03 -8.95
CA GLN A 281 0.15 -17.38 -8.57
C GLN A 281 -0.88 -17.95 -7.59
N THR A 282 -1.18 -19.24 -7.72
CA THR A 282 -2.08 -19.94 -6.80
C THR A 282 -1.38 -20.13 -5.46
N SER A 283 -1.97 -19.64 -4.37
CA SER A 283 -1.47 -19.89 -3.01
C SER A 283 -1.78 -21.32 -2.57
N ASP A 284 -1.07 -21.85 -1.58
CA ASP A 284 -1.36 -23.18 -1.01
C ASP A 284 -2.81 -23.28 -0.50
N ILE A 285 -3.31 -22.19 0.10
CA ILE A 285 -4.70 -22.06 0.58
C ILE A 285 -5.68 -22.16 -0.58
N LEU A 286 -5.45 -21.41 -1.68
CA LEU A 286 -6.32 -21.47 -2.84
C LEU A 286 -6.20 -22.81 -3.59
N SER A 287 -4.99 -23.37 -3.71
CA SER A 287 -4.77 -24.67 -4.36
C SER A 287 -5.56 -25.77 -3.64
N SER A 288 -5.50 -25.79 -2.30
CA SER A 288 -6.24 -26.75 -1.47
C SER A 288 -7.75 -26.58 -1.65
N PHE A 289 -8.25 -25.35 -1.58
CA PHE A 289 -9.68 -25.03 -1.74
C PHE A 289 -10.21 -25.32 -3.16
N LEU A 290 -9.45 -24.95 -4.18
CA LEU A 290 -9.82 -25.16 -5.58
C LEU A 290 -9.59 -26.62 -6.04
N GLN A 291 -8.87 -27.41 -5.23
CA GLN A 291 -8.47 -28.79 -5.49
C GLN A 291 -7.75 -28.95 -6.84
N THR A 292 -6.73 -28.12 -7.06
CA THR A 292 -5.99 -27.99 -8.33
C THR A 292 -4.50 -27.92 -8.10
N GLN A 293 -3.73 -28.52 -9.01
CA GLN A 293 -2.27 -28.41 -9.04
C GLN A 293 -1.78 -27.21 -9.87
N SER A 294 -2.71 -26.45 -10.47
CA SER A 294 -2.36 -25.31 -11.31
C SER A 294 -1.69 -24.21 -10.49
N LYS A 295 -0.50 -23.81 -10.93
CA LYS A 295 0.28 -22.74 -10.30
C LYS A 295 -0.20 -21.35 -10.70
N ASN A 296 -0.94 -21.24 -11.80
CA ASN A 296 -1.29 -19.96 -12.39
C ASN A 296 -2.80 -19.74 -12.37
N ILE A 297 -3.19 -18.52 -12.01
CA ILE A 297 -4.55 -18.01 -12.14
C ILE A 297 -4.59 -17.11 -13.37
N LEU A 298 -5.50 -17.42 -14.27
CA LEU A 298 -5.64 -16.81 -15.58
C LEU A 298 -6.80 -15.80 -15.62
N LEU A 299 -6.64 -14.76 -16.42
CA LEU A 299 -7.70 -13.83 -16.79
C LEU A 299 -7.77 -13.74 -18.31
N SER A 300 -8.97 -13.99 -18.87
CA SER A 300 -9.20 -13.92 -20.31
C SER A 300 -9.75 -12.57 -20.74
N ALA A 301 -9.46 -12.20 -21.99
CA ALA A 301 -10.07 -11.06 -22.66
C ALA A 301 -11.60 -11.15 -22.64
N TYR A 302 -12.16 -12.35 -22.82
CA TYR A 302 -13.59 -12.61 -22.70
C TYR A 302 -14.16 -12.22 -21.34
N THR A 303 -13.50 -12.58 -20.23
CA THR A 303 -13.94 -12.17 -18.89
C THR A 303 -13.95 -10.64 -18.77
N ILE A 304 -12.90 -9.96 -19.23
CA ILE A 304 -12.86 -8.49 -19.21
C ILE A 304 -14.02 -7.89 -20.01
N ARG A 305 -14.24 -8.31 -21.26
CA ARG A 305 -15.36 -7.81 -22.10
C ARG A 305 -16.71 -7.98 -21.40
N LYS A 306 -16.95 -9.18 -20.86
CA LYS A 306 -18.20 -9.52 -20.14
C LYS A 306 -18.40 -8.66 -18.89
N GLN A 307 -17.33 -8.39 -18.15
CA GLN A 307 -17.39 -7.71 -16.85
C GLN A 307 -17.47 -6.19 -17.01
N LYS A 308 -16.73 -5.59 -17.96
CA LYS A 308 -16.66 -4.14 -18.16
C LYS A 308 -18.05 -3.51 -18.41
N ASN A 309 -18.94 -4.23 -19.10
CA ASN A 309 -20.32 -3.79 -19.32
C ASN A 309 -21.20 -3.88 -18.08
N LYS A 310 -20.93 -4.83 -17.17
CA LYS A 310 -21.76 -5.10 -15.98
C LYS A 310 -21.27 -4.38 -14.73
N HIS A 311 -19.97 -4.10 -14.68
CA HIS A 311 -19.25 -3.58 -13.53
C HIS A 311 -18.34 -2.42 -13.97
N PRO A 312 -18.91 -1.27 -14.37
CA PRO A 312 -18.13 -0.11 -14.81
C PRO A 312 -17.27 0.49 -13.68
N GLU A 313 -17.54 0.13 -12.42
CA GLU A 313 -16.74 0.51 -11.24
C GLU A 313 -15.39 -0.21 -11.14
N LEU A 314 -15.21 -1.32 -11.88
CA LEU A 314 -13.98 -2.11 -11.84
C LEU A 314 -12.96 -1.59 -12.84
N GLY A 315 -11.75 -1.30 -12.35
CA GLY A 315 -10.59 -0.93 -13.14
C GLY A 315 -9.57 -2.05 -13.29
N ALA A 316 -8.55 -1.81 -14.12
CA ALA A 316 -7.40 -2.72 -14.28
C ALA A 316 -6.69 -3.00 -12.95
N PHE A 317 -6.68 -2.02 -12.04
CA PHE A 317 -6.07 -2.17 -10.72
C PHE A 317 -6.81 -3.19 -9.85
N ASP A 318 -8.15 -3.25 -9.93
CA ASP A 318 -8.92 -4.22 -9.15
C ASP A 318 -8.60 -5.67 -9.56
N TYR A 319 -8.33 -5.91 -10.85
CA TYR A 319 -7.83 -7.21 -11.34
C TYR A 319 -6.39 -7.48 -10.93
N TYR A 320 -5.52 -6.46 -10.92
CA TYR A 320 -4.15 -6.58 -10.40
C TYR A 320 -4.13 -6.99 -8.92
N LEU A 321 -5.09 -6.50 -8.12
CA LEU A 321 -5.16 -6.83 -6.70
C LEU A 321 -5.45 -8.31 -6.41
N ILE A 322 -5.97 -9.09 -7.37
CA ILE A 322 -6.26 -10.52 -7.18
C ILE A 322 -5.01 -11.28 -6.73
N ALA A 323 -3.83 -10.95 -7.29
CA ALA A 323 -2.54 -11.50 -6.87
C ALA A 323 -2.25 -11.31 -5.37
N HIS A 324 -2.86 -10.30 -4.76
CA HIS A 324 -2.64 -9.88 -3.38
C HIS A 324 -3.80 -10.25 -2.44
N MET A 325 -4.83 -10.94 -2.95
CA MET A 325 -6.05 -11.33 -2.24
C MET A 325 -6.07 -12.82 -1.83
N GLY A 326 -5.32 -13.67 -2.54
CA GLY A 326 -5.45 -15.14 -2.47
C GLY A 326 -5.04 -15.84 -1.16
N ASN A 327 -4.55 -15.11 -0.16
CA ASN A 327 -4.03 -15.74 1.07
C ASN A 327 -4.97 -15.64 2.27
N LYS A 328 -6.06 -14.87 2.18
CA LYS A 328 -6.97 -14.59 3.31
C LYS A 328 -8.42 -14.39 2.83
N PRO A 329 -9.06 -15.43 2.29
CA PRO A 329 -10.48 -15.37 2.00
C PRO A 329 -11.29 -15.21 3.30
N LEU A 330 -12.29 -14.33 3.26
CA LEU A 330 -13.29 -14.17 4.33
C LEU A 330 -14.33 -15.29 4.30
N TYR A 331 -14.84 -15.60 3.11
CA TYR A 331 -15.82 -16.66 2.88
C TYR A 331 -15.49 -17.41 1.59
N LYS A 332 -15.76 -18.71 1.56
CA LYS A 332 -15.41 -19.62 0.46
C LYS A 332 -16.58 -20.56 0.19
N PHE A 333 -17.08 -20.59 -1.03
CA PHE A 333 -18.19 -21.46 -1.42
C PHE A 333 -17.83 -22.26 -2.66
N LYS A 334 -18.26 -23.52 -2.72
CA LYS A 334 -18.16 -24.34 -3.93
C LYS A 334 -19.49 -24.31 -4.69
N ASP A 335 -19.42 -24.14 -6.01
CA ASP A 335 -20.56 -24.23 -6.91
C ASP A 335 -20.17 -24.99 -8.19
N ARG A 336 -20.25 -26.33 -8.14
CA ARG A 336 -19.82 -27.22 -9.24
C ARG A 336 -18.36 -26.94 -9.64
N ASP A 337 -18.12 -26.58 -10.90
CA ASP A 337 -16.80 -26.22 -11.43
C ASP A 337 -16.32 -24.82 -10.99
N TYR A 338 -17.20 -24.05 -10.35
CA TYR A 338 -16.94 -22.71 -9.87
C TYR A 338 -16.70 -22.69 -8.36
N SER A 339 -15.92 -21.70 -7.95
CA SER A 339 -15.59 -21.43 -6.57
C SER A 339 -15.74 -19.94 -6.32
N VAL A 340 -16.60 -19.57 -5.38
CA VAL A 340 -16.87 -18.17 -5.03
C VAL A 340 -16.10 -17.82 -3.78
N VAL A 341 -15.30 -16.77 -3.85
CA VAL A 341 -14.41 -16.35 -2.77
C VAL A 341 -14.66 -14.89 -2.46
N PHE A 342 -14.94 -14.60 -1.19
CA PHE A 342 -15.07 -13.25 -0.68
C PHE A 342 -13.78 -12.85 0.00
N VAL A 343 -13.28 -11.66 -0.29
CA VAL A 343 -12.02 -11.12 0.27
C VAL A 343 -12.21 -9.65 0.61
N GLU A 344 -11.47 -9.18 1.60
CA GLU A 344 -11.28 -7.75 1.83
C GLU A 344 -9.83 -7.41 1.52
N LYS A 345 -9.65 -6.33 0.77
CA LYS A 345 -8.33 -5.86 0.38
C LYS A 345 -8.38 -4.38 0.13
N LEU A 346 -7.45 -3.64 0.73
CA LEU A 346 -7.37 -2.19 0.50
C LEU A 346 -8.76 -1.55 0.70
N GLY A 347 -9.37 -1.82 1.86
CA GLY A 347 -10.67 -1.29 2.28
C GLY A 347 -11.89 -1.63 1.43
N GLY A 348 -11.69 -2.23 0.27
CA GLY A 348 -12.74 -2.76 -0.59
C GLY A 348 -13.05 -4.19 -0.23
N ARG A 349 -14.34 -4.53 -0.33
CA ARG A 349 -14.82 -5.91 -0.26
C ARG A 349 -15.00 -6.42 -1.68
N TYR A 350 -14.56 -7.64 -1.96
CA TYR A 350 -14.62 -8.22 -3.30
C TYR A 350 -15.20 -9.63 -3.26
N ARG A 351 -15.91 -9.98 -4.33
CA ARG A 351 -16.30 -11.36 -4.65
C ARG A 351 -15.62 -11.78 -5.93
N ILE A 352 -14.80 -12.81 -5.84
CA ILE A 352 -14.07 -13.41 -6.96
C ILE A 352 -14.69 -14.76 -7.27
N VAL A 353 -14.93 -15.04 -8.55
CA VAL A 353 -15.40 -16.35 -9.01
C VAL A 353 -14.29 -17.02 -9.82
N TYR A 354 -13.72 -18.06 -9.25
CA TYR A 354 -12.76 -18.93 -9.90
C TYR A 354 -13.48 -20.07 -10.62
N LYS A 355 -13.04 -20.42 -11.82
CA LYS A 355 -13.45 -21.64 -12.52
C LYS A 355 -12.21 -22.50 -12.69
N VAL A 356 -12.30 -23.76 -12.25
CA VAL A 356 -11.25 -24.76 -12.49
C VAL A 356 -11.69 -25.58 -13.70
N THR A 357 -10.77 -25.84 -14.63
CA THR A 357 -11.05 -26.72 -15.78
C THR A 357 -11.31 -28.15 -15.32
N ARG A 358 -12.00 -28.96 -16.14
CA ARG A 358 -12.37 -30.34 -15.78
C ARG A 358 -11.15 -31.23 -15.49
N ASP A 359 -10.07 -31.00 -16.22
CA ASP A 359 -8.77 -31.66 -16.02
C ASP A 359 -7.97 -31.09 -14.83
N ARG A 360 -8.50 -30.04 -14.18
CA ARG A 360 -7.93 -29.34 -13.00
C ARG A 360 -6.55 -28.72 -13.22
N ASN A 361 -6.15 -28.51 -14.47
CA ASN A 361 -4.84 -27.96 -14.81
C ASN A 361 -4.83 -26.42 -14.95
N GLU A 362 -5.99 -25.79 -15.09
CA GLU A 362 -6.10 -24.34 -15.24
C GLU A 362 -7.15 -23.74 -14.29
N ILE A 363 -6.87 -22.53 -13.82
CA ILE A 363 -7.77 -21.74 -12.99
C ILE A 363 -8.03 -20.42 -13.71
N TYR A 364 -9.30 -20.08 -13.91
CA TYR A 364 -9.71 -18.81 -14.50
C TYR A 364 -10.47 -17.95 -13.51
N VAL A 365 -10.17 -16.66 -13.46
CA VAL A 365 -11.10 -15.68 -12.93
C VAL A 365 -12.17 -15.41 -13.98
N THR A 366 -13.42 -15.67 -13.61
CA THR A 366 -14.60 -15.55 -14.50
C THR A 366 -15.54 -14.42 -14.08
N SER A 367 -15.41 -13.96 -12.84
CA SER A 367 -16.10 -12.78 -12.33
C SER A 367 -15.32 -12.12 -11.21
N LEU A 368 -15.35 -10.80 -11.17
CA LEU A 368 -14.93 -9.98 -10.05
C LEU A 368 -16.08 -9.01 -9.77
N VAL A 369 -16.41 -8.78 -8.52
CA VAL A 369 -17.37 -7.76 -8.10
C VAL A 369 -16.75 -7.03 -6.92
N LYS A 370 -16.89 -5.70 -6.90
CA LYS A 370 -16.45 -4.85 -5.81
C LYS A 370 -17.67 -4.28 -5.09
N TYR A 371 -17.60 -4.26 -3.77
CA TYR A 371 -18.61 -3.71 -2.89
C TYR A 371 -17.99 -2.59 -2.06
N SER A 372 -18.80 -1.60 -1.69
CA SER A 372 -18.42 -0.68 -0.62
C SER A 372 -18.39 -1.41 0.72
N ARG A 373 -17.66 -0.92 1.73
CA ARG A 373 -17.48 -1.63 3.00
C ARG A 373 -18.78 -1.80 3.78
N ASP A 374 -19.69 -0.83 3.66
CA ASP A 374 -21.02 -0.83 4.28
C ASP A 374 -22.12 -1.35 3.35
N ASP A 375 -21.75 -1.96 2.22
CA ASP A 375 -22.71 -2.47 1.26
C ASP A 375 -23.47 -3.68 1.80
N LYS A 376 -24.78 -3.49 2.02
CA LYS A 376 -25.67 -4.55 2.50
C LYS A 376 -25.76 -5.72 1.53
N ASP A 377 -25.47 -5.50 0.24
CA ASP A 377 -25.50 -6.55 -0.76
C ASP A 377 -24.37 -7.56 -0.58
N PHE A 378 -23.24 -7.16 -0.01
CA PHE A 378 -22.14 -8.07 0.30
C PHE A 378 -22.60 -9.17 1.27
N GLU A 379 -23.19 -8.77 2.40
CA GLU A 379 -23.73 -9.69 3.41
C GLU A 379 -24.95 -10.47 2.89
N ALA A 380 -25.79 -9.83 2.07
CA ALA A 380 -26.95 -10.50 1.46
C ALA A 380 -26.51 -11.63 0.50
N GLN A 381 -25.47 -11.42 -0.30
CA GLN A 381 -24.91 -12.45 -1.19
C GLN A 381 -24.30 -13.61 -0.40
N ILE A 382 -23.60 -13.33 0.71
CA ILE A 382 -23.06 -14.37 1.60
C ILE A 382 -24.22 -15.18 2.19
N ARG A 383 -25.26 -14.54 2.74
CA ARG A 383 -26.45 -15.24 3.28
C ARG A 383 -27.13 -16.12 2.23
N LYS A 384 -27.29 -15.62 1.00
CA LYS A 384 -27.87 -16.37 -0.11
C LYS A 384 -27.01 -17.59 -0.51
N LEU A 385 -25.69 -17.47 -0.46
CA LEU A 385 -24.81 -18.60 -0.74
C LEU A 385 -24.84 -19.61 0.39
N LYS A 386 -24.81 -19.19 1.66
CA LYS A 386 -24.97 -20.09 2.81
C LYS A 386 -26.28 -20.89 2.79
N SER A 387 -27.36 -20.35 2.23
CA SER A 387 -28.64 -21.08 2.13
C SER A 387 -28.71 -22.08 0.97
N SER A 388 -27.78 -22.02 0.01
CA SER A 388 -27.86 -22.80 -1.23
C SER A 388 -26.58 -23.55 -1.61
N LYS A 389 -25.48 -23.32 -0.90
CA LYS A 389 -24.15 -23.85 -1.14
C LYS A 389 -23.45 -24.15 0.17
N GLU A 390 -22.60 -25.18 0.15
CA GLU A 390 -21.72 -25.50 1.26
C GLU A 390 -20.60 -24.47 1.34
N GLU A 391 -20.43 -23.88 2.52
CA GLU A 391 -19.26 -23.08 2.85
C GLU A 391 -18.10 -24.03 3.16
N ILE A 392 -16.95 -23.81 2.51
CA ILE A 392 -15.77 -24.64 2.74
C ILE A 392 -14.99 -24.04 3.90
N ASP A 393 -15.06 -24.68 5.05
CA ASP A 393 -14.18 -24.40 6.16
C ASP A 393 -12.75 -24.87 5.84
N GLY A 394 -11.77 -24.08 6.27
CA GLY A 394 -10.36 -24.41 6.11
C GLY A 394 -9.51 -23.58 7.04
#